data_AF-A0A7Y6PXN1-F1
#
_entry.id   AF-A0A7Y6PXN1-F1
#
_cell.length_a   1.000
_cell.length_b   1.000
_cell.length_c   1.000
_cell.angle_alpha   90.00
_cell.angle_beta   90.00
_cell.angle_gamma   90.00
#
_symmetry.space_group_name_H-M   'P 1'
#
loop_
_entity.id
_entity.type
_entity.pdbx_description
1 polymer ?
#
loop_
_entity_poly.entity_id
_entity_poly.type
_entity_poly.pdbx_seq_one_letter_code
_entity_poly.pdbx_strand_id
1 'polypeptide(L)'
;PSNASAASPTVVAAAGGPPLARVRAATAANDVPGLTHIVTELMPQLRANPSAPPPDVNEAITAARTWSMERIAAIRQRYQSQIDAASVRSASGHENRQGTNARNTRSNENSATAAVEAVETRLDTECTPYLDALLAGDPQHRYSHPTETIREQVFAAVRLHISRGALARVGHADAEAEARDRANLHGDAAWCGAFAYTQARTHGGMDPHWASQMQGTGGIMSALNYHGVMAQTWIWIDGHWEALEAYHRRMGSPRLYETVDRGPPAMGIHPGDIVLKDNNFGMQPDHITTALAFDGRFLTTVGGNEGVGHNRSDGVQRTSDDHAIDLFQNPTANDNRRIDPTTGHRIREVDRSITKHSRVHGIGRWSIADYERHVYSVSRTMPTAPPSNGQVSRALGDRSR
;
A
#
# COMPACT_ATOMS: atom_id res chain seq x y z
N PRO A 1 18.95 -34.48 2.75
CA PRO A 1 18.26 -33.64 1.74
C PRO A 1 19.23 -33.35 0.57
N SER A 2 19.03 -34.06 -0.53
CA SER A 2 19.80 -33.90 -1.77
C SER A 2 19.53 -32.52 -2.38
N ASN A 3 20.57 -31.71 -2.52
CA ASN A 3 20.55 -30.49 -3.33
C ASN A 3 20.32 -30.89 -4.80
N ALA A 4 19.06 -30.86 -5.22
CA ALA A 4 18.72 -30.91 -6.63
C ALA A 4 19.28 -29.64 -7.29
N SER A 5 20.28 -29.81 -8.14
CA SER A 5 20.80 -28.77 -9.03
C SER A 5 19.62 -28.26 -9.87
N ALA A 6 19.13 -27.06 -9.56
CA ALA A 6 18.13 -26.39 -10.37
C ALA A 6 18.74 -26.17 -11.76
N ALA A 7 18.21 -26.88 -12.77
CA ALA A 7 18.59 -26.66 -14.15
C ALA A 7 18.34 -25.18 -14.47
N SER A 8 19.35 -24.50 -15.03
CA SER A 8 19.19 -23.13 -15.51
C SER A 8 18.01 -23.10 -16.49
N PRO A 9 17.04 -22.19 -16.31
CA PRO A 9 15.90 -22.09 -17.21
C PRO A 9 16.45 -21.83 -18.62
N THR A 10 16.18 -22.76 -19.53
CA THR A 10 16.44 -22.56 -20.95
C THR A 10 15.58 -21.39 -21.38
N VAL A 11 16.16 -20.19 -21.45
CA VAL A 11 15.51 -19.02 -22.03
C VAL A 11 15.18 -19.42 -23.46
N VAL A 12 13.90 -19.64 -23.74
CA VAL A 12 13.43 -19.87 -25.10
C VAL A 12 13.75 -18.56 -25.83
N ALA A 13 14.81 -18.56 -26.64
CA ALA A 13 15.16 -17.41 -27.46
C ALA A 13 13.89 -17.01 -28.21
N ALA A 14 13.35 -15.84 -27.90
CA ALA A 14 12.09 -15.37 -28.44
C ALA A 14 12.20 -15.35 -29.96
N ALA A 15 11.68 -16.39 -30.60
CA ALA A 15 11.73 -16.56 -32.03
C ALA A 15 11.08 -15.34 -32.69
N GLY A 16 11.70 -14.85 -33.76
CA GLY A 16 11.14 -13.76 -34.57
C GLY A 16 9.69 -14.07 -34.92
N GLY A 17 8.78 -13.15 -34.60
CA GLY A 17 7.35 -13.34 -34.80
C GLY A 17 6.53 -12.13 -34.32
N PRO A 18 5.24 -12.04 -34.68
CA PRO A 18 4.39 -10.94 -34.24
C PRO A 18 4.29 -10.85 -32.71
N PRO A 19 4.18 -9.64 -32.12
CA PRO A 19 4.11 -9.43 -30.67
C PRO A 19 3.13 -10.35 -29.94
N LEU A 20 1.89 -10.47 -30.44
CA LEU A 20 0.86 -11.27 -29.81
C LEU A 20 1.17 -12.78 -29.84
N ALA A 21 1.79 -13.28 -30.91
CA ALA A 21 2.19 -14.67 -31.00
C ALA A 21 3.28 -15.02 -29.96
N ARG A 22 4.23 -14.10 -29.75
CA ARG A 22 5.29 -14.23 -28.75
C ARG A 22 4.72 -14.27 -27.33
N VAL A 23 3.79 -13.36 -27.02
CA VAL A 23 3.08 -13.36 -25.73
C VAL A 23 2.32 -14.67 -25.51
N ARG A 24 1.54 -15.14 -26.50
CA ARG A 24 0.80 -16.41 -26.41
C ARG A 24 1.71 -17.62 -26.21
N ALA A 25 2.87 -17.64 -26.86
CA ALA A 25 3.86 -18.70 -26.66
C ALA A 25 4.42 -18.69 -25.23
N ALA A 26 4.80 -17.52 -24.71
CA ALA A 26 5.32 -17.37 -23.34
C ALA A 26 4.26 -17.76 -22.29
N THR A 27 3.01 -17.31 -22.45
CA THR A 27 1.93 -17.65 -21.50
C THR A 27 1.56 -19.13 -21.54
N ALA A 28 1.54 -19.76 -22.71
CA ALA A 28 1.33 -21.21 -22.84
C ALA A 28 2.46 -22.03 -22.17
N ALA A 29 3.70 -21.54 -22.21
CA ALA A 29 4.85 -22.15 -21.56
C ALA A 29 4.96 -21.83 -20.05
N ASN A 30 4.12 -20.95 -19.50
CA ASN A 30 4.33 -20.32 -18.19
C ASN A 30 5.72 -19.67 -18.03
N ASP A 31 6.27 -19.13 -19.10
CA ASP A 31 7.58 -18.46 -19.13
C ASP A 31 7.43 -16.98 -18.71
N VAL A 32 7.35 -16.72 -17.41
CA VAL A 32 7.20 -15.35 -16.87
C VAL A 32 8.41 -14.45 -17.18
N PRO A 33 9.67 -14.92 -17.08
CA PRO A 33 10.82 -14.12 -17.51
C PRO A 33 10.76 -13.74 -19.00
N GLY A 34 10.41 -14.69 -19.87
CA GLY A 34 10.20 -14.43 -21.30
C GLY A 34 9.08 -13.44 -21.56
N LEU A 35 7.95 -13.58 -20.85
CA LEU A 35 6.84 -12.63 -20.92
C LEU A 35 7.26 -11.21 -20.53
N THR A 36 7.99 -11.08 -19.43
CA THR A 36 8.49 -9.78 -18.91
C THR A 36 9.43 -9.11 -19.91
N HIS A 37 10.32 -9.90 -20.54
CA HIS A 37 11.21 -9.42 -21.58
C HIS A 37 10.44 -8.91 -22.81
N ILE A 38 9.45 -9.69 -23.29
CA ILE A 38 8.58 -9.30 -24.41
C ILE A 38 7.85 -7.99 -24.08
N VAL A 39 7.21 -7.89 -22.91
CA VAL A 39 6.49 -6.66 -22.50
C VAL A 39 7.44 -5.47 -22.48
N THR A 40 8.61 -5.61 -21.87
CA THR A 40 9.62 -4.53 -21.78
C THR A 40 10.06 -4.03 -23.17
N GLU A 41 10.26 -4.95 -24.12
CA GLU A 41 10.61 -4.63 -25.52
C GLU A 41 9.48 -3.87 -26.24
N LEU A 42 8.23 -4.21 -25.95
CA LEU A 42 7.05 -3.62 -26.60
C LEU A 42 6.66 -2.25 -26.02
N MET A 43 7.01 -1.96 -24.76
CA MET A 43 6.64 -0.72 -24.08
C MET A 43 7.06 0.57 -24.80
N PRO A 44 8.29 0.70 -25.36
CA PRO A 44 8.66 1.87 -26.16
C PRO A 44 7.74 2.12 -27.36
N GLN A 45 7.26 1.05 -28.01
CA GLN A 45 6.36 1.15 -29.16
C GLN A 45 4.97 1.65 -28.74
N LEU A 46 4.46 1.16 -27.62
CA LEU A 46 3.21 1.66 -27.02
C LEU A 46 3.33 3.16 -26.67
N ARG A 47 4.45 3.57 -26.08
CA ARG A 47 4.69 4.95 -25.63
C ARG A 47 4.96 5.94 -26.77
N ALA A 48 5.35 5.46 -27.94
CA ALA A 48 5.63 6.32 -29.09
C ALA A 48 4.36 7.00 -29.64
N ASN A 49 3.20 6.36 -29.53
CA ASN A 49 1.91 6.93 -29.88
C ASN A 49 0.80 6.45 -28.91
N PRO A 50 0.71 7.02 -27.70
CA PRO A 50 -0.24 6.56 -26.69
C PRO A 50 -1.71 6.65 -27.14
N SER A 51 -2.04 7.59 -28.04
CA SER A 51 -3.40 7.77 -28.57
C SER A 51 -3.78 6.77 -29.66
N ALA A 52 -2.80 6.15 -30.31
CA ALA A 52 -3.02 5.16 -31.37
C ALA A 52 -1.83 4.19 -31.43
N PRO A 53 -1.65 3.34 -30.41
CA PRO A 53 -0.57 2.36 -30.41
C PRO A 53 -0.77 1.34 -31.55
N PRO A 54 0.30 0.71 -32.04
CA PRO A 54 0.17 -0.38 -33.01
C PRO A 54 -0.80 -1.45 -32.46
N PRO A 55 -1.84 -1.86 -33.22
CA PRO A 55 -2.88 -2.75 -32.70
C PRO A 55 -2.32 -4.07 -32.14
N ASP A 56 -1.35 -4.66 -32.83
CA ASP A 56 -0.69 -5.91 -32.43
C ASP A 56 0.12 -5.78 -31.12
N VAL A 57 0.79 -4.65 -30.92
CA VAL A 57 1.49 -4.30 -29.68
C VAL A 57 0.51 -4.12 -28.53
N ASN A 58 -0.56 -3.36 -28.74
CA ASN A 58 -1.59 -3.12 -27.72
C ASN A 58 -2.31 -4.40 -27.31
N GLU A 59 -2.66 -5.25 -28.27
CA GLU A 59 -3.24 -6.57 -28.03
C GLU A 59 -2.28 -7.48 -27.26
N ALA A 60 -0.99 -7.49 -27.61
CA ALA A 60 0.02 -8.28 -26.93
C ALA A 60 0.20 -7.86 -25.46
N ILE A 61 0.32 -6.55 -25.19
CA ILE A 61 0.47 -6.01 -23.83
C ILE A 61 -0.80 -6.29 -23.01
N THR A 62 -1.98 -6.09 -23.61
CA THR A 62 -3.26 -6.42 -22.95
C THR A 62 -3.36 -7.90 -22.61
N ALA A 63 -2.98 -8.80 -23.53
CA ALA A 63 -3.00 -10.24 -23.28
C ALA A 63 -2.00 -10.65 -22.17
N ALA A 64 -0.79 -10.08 -22.17
CA ALA A 64 0.21 -10.32 -21.14
C ALA A 64 -0.28 -9.87 -19.76
N ARG A 65 -0.85 -8.66 -19.67
CA ARG A 65 -1.45 -8.13 -18.43
C ARG A 65 -2.57 -9.03 -17.92
N THR A 66 -3.55 -9.35 -18.77
CA THR A 66 -4.71 -10.17 -18.39
C THR A 66 -4.24 -11.51 -17.82
N TRP A 67 -3.33 -12.19 -18.52
CA TRP A 67 -2.77 -13.45 -18.05
C TRP A 67 -2.07 -13.30 -16.70
N SER A 68 -1.19 -12.30 -16.51
CA SER A 68 -0.50 -12.09 -15.22
C SER A 68 -1.49 -11.85 -14.08
N MET A 69 -2.54 -11.05 -14.31
CA MET A 69 -3.58 -10.79 -13.31
C MET A 69 -4.38 -12.04 -12.95
N GLU A 70 -4.77 -12.85 -13.94
CA GLU A 70 -5.45 -14.13 -13.72
C GLU A 70 -4.59 -15.13 -12.93
N ARG A 71 -3.28 -15.17 -13.20
CA ARG A 71 -2.32 -16.01 -12.46
C ARG A 71 -2.19 -15.57 -11.00
N ILE A 72 -2.05 -14.28 -10.74
CA ILE A 72 -2.01 -13.72 -9.37
C ILE A 72 -3.31 -14.05 -8.63
N ALA A 73 -4.46 -13.85 -9.26
CA ALA A 73 -5.75 -14.15 -8.66
C ALA A 73 -5.90 -15.63 -8.32
N ALA A 74 -5.50 -16.54 -9.21
CA ALA A 74 -5.53 -17.98 -8.97
C ALA A 74 -4.60 -18.42 -7.84
N ILE A 75 -3.38 -17.87 -7.78
CA ILE A 75 -2.42 -18.12 -6.69
C ILE A 75 -3.05 -17.68 -5.36
N ARG A 76 -3.55 -16.45 -5.30
CA ARG A 76 -4.15 -15.90 -4.10
C ARG A 76 -5.35 -16.70 -3.62
N GLN A 77 -6.26 -17.07 -4.52
CA GLN A 77 -7.42 -17.90 -4.19
C GLN A 77 -7.01 -19.23 -3.55
N ARG A 78 -5.94 -19.86 -4.04
CA ARG A 78 -5.41 -21.11 -3.48
C ARG A 78 -4.82 -20.94 -2.07
N TYR A 79 -4.25 -19.78 -1.76
CA TYR A 79 -3.70 -19.47 -0.42
C TYR A 79 -4.74 -18.95 0.58
N GLN A 80 -5.89 -18.43 0.11
CA GLN A 80 -6.88 -17.81 0.99
C GLN A 80 -7.35 -18.73 2.11
N SER A 81 -7.67 -19.99 1.82
CA SER A 81 -8.10 -20.95 2.83
C SER A 81 -7.02 -21.28 3.87
N GLN A 82 -5.74 -21.20 3.50
CA GLN A 82 -4.61 -21.39 4.42
C GLN A 82 -4.44 -20.18 5.34
N ILE A 83 -4.65 -18.96 4.81
CA ILE A 83 -4.65 -17.71 5.58
C ILE A 83 -5.80 -17.76 6.60
N ASP A 84 -7.02 -18.06 6.14
CA ASP A 84 -8.19 -18.14 7.02
C ASP A 84 -7.98 -19.16 8.15
N ALA A 85 -7.44 -20.34 7.83
CA ALA A 85 -7.13 -21.37 8.83
C ALA A 85 -5.99 -20.98 9.79
N ALA A 86 -5.03 -20.15 9.36
CA ALA A 86 -4.00 -19.59 10.25
C ALA A 86 -4.59 -18.52 11.18
N SER A 87 -5.50 -17.67 10.68
CA SER A 87 -6.19 -16.65 11.47
C SER A 87 -7.14 -17.25 12.51
N VAL A 88 -7.94 -18.28 12.18
CA VAL A 88 -8.87 -18.91 13.15
C VAL A 88 -8.16 -19.58 14.33
N ARG A 89 -7.03 -20.25 14.07
CA ARG A 89 -6.22 -20.86 15.15
C ARG A 89 -5.68 -19.84 16.14
N SER A 90 -5.51 -18.59 15.69
CA SER A 90 -5.08 -17.47 16.51
C SER A 90 -6.17 -17.02 17.47
N ALA A 91 -7.42 -16.94 16.99
CA ALA A 91 -8.56 -16.51 17.80
C ALA A 91 -8.94 -17.52 18.90
N SER A 92 -8.96 -18.82 18.59
CA SER A 92 -9.39 -19.86 19.55
C SER A 92 -8.40 -20.13 20.69
N GLY A 93 -7.12 -19.75 20.52
CA GLY A 93 -6.12 -19.84 21.59
C GLY A 93 -6.32 -18.83 22.73
N HIS A 94 -7.13 -17.80 22.53
CA HIS A 94 -7.33 -16.71 23.50
C HIS A 94 -8.43 -16.94 24.52
N GLU A 95 -9.50 -17.66 24.18
CA GLU A 95 -10.68 -17.79 25.07
C GLU A 95 -10.43 -18.61 26.34
N ASN A 96 -9.35 -19.41 26.41
CA ASN A 96 -9.11 -20.34 27.52
C ASN A 96 -8.00 -19.93 28.51
N ARG A 97 -7.54 -18.67 28.51
CA ARG A 97 -6.31 -18.26 29.26
C ARG A 97 -6.48 -17.04 30.17
N GLN A 98 -7.62 -16.92 30.86
CA GLN A 98 -7.80 -15.90 31.92
C GLN A 98 -7.04 -16.20 33.24
N GLY A 99 -6.16 -17.20 33.31
CA GLY A 99 -5.61 -17.68 34.60
C GLY A 99 -4.08 -17.87 34.72
N THR A 100 -3.26 -17.59 33.72
CA THR A 100 -1.80 -17.88 33.79
C THR A 100 -0.91 -16.69 33.41
N ASN A 101 0.20 -16.56 34.15
CA ASN A 101 1.16 -15.45 34.16
C ASN A 101 1.41 -14.76 32.80
N ALA A 102 1.27 -13.43 32.79
CA ALA A 102 1.38 -12.52 31.64
C ALA A 102 2.69 -12.60 30.81
N ARG A 103 3.70 -13.33 31.29
CA ARG A 103 4.98 -13.51 30.58
C ARG A 103 4.93 -14.66 29.56
N ASN A 104 4.03 -15.64 29.71
CA ASN A 104 3.84 -16.75 28.76
C ASN A 104 2.80 -16.46 27.66
N THR A 105 2.04 -15.37 27.78
CA THR A 105 1.06 -14.96 26.77
C THR A 105 1.73 -14.33 25.55
N ARG A 106 2.74 -13.48 25.74
CA ARG A 106 3.45 -12.81 24.64
C ARG A 106 4.15 -13.75 23.66
N SER A 107 4.75 -14.85 24.14
CA SER A 107 5.42 -15.82 23.26
C SER A 107 4.46 -16.59 22.35
N ASN A 108 3.19 -16.73 22.77
CA ASN A 108 2.16 -17.40 21.96
C ASN A 108 1.43 -16.42 21.03
N GLU A 109 1.27 -15.15 21.42
CA GLU A 109 0.70 -14.08 20.59
C GLU A 109 1.55 -13.84 19.33
N ASN A 110 2.88 -13.84 19.47
CA ASN A 110 3.80 -13.75 18.32
C ASN A 110 3.66 -14.96 17.36
N SER A 111 3.21 -16.12 17.83
CA SER A 111 3.13 -17.35 17.01
C SER A 111 1.97 -17.34 16.00
N ALA A 112 0.87 -16.69 16.36
CA ALA A 112 -0.34 -16.55 15.54
C ALA A 112 -0.09 -15.65 14.33
N THR A 113 0.39 -14.43 14.61
CA THR A 113 0.80 -13.48 13.57
C THR A 113 1.88 -14.08 12.68
N ALA A 114 2.89 -14.75 13.26
CA ALA A 114 3.94 -15.43 12.49
C ALA A 114 3.41 -16.55 11.57
N ALA A 115 2.35 -17.27 11.95
CA ALA A 115 1.76 -18.31 11.11
C ALA A 115 1.06 -17.73 9.88
N VAL A 116 0.27 -16.67 10.04
CA VAL A 116 -0.33 -15.92 8.93
C VAL A 116 0.76 -15.35 8.03
N GLU A 117 1.77 -14.72 8.64
CA GLU A 117 2.90 -14.12 7.96
C GLU A 117 3.67 -15.12 7.09
N ALA A 118 3.90 -16.34 7.59
CA ALA A 118 4.57 -17.40 6.85
C ALA A 118 3.78 -17.86 5.61
N VAL A 119 2.43 -17.92 5.70
CA VAL A 119 1.57 -18.24 4.55
C VAL A 119 1.60 -17.11 3.52
N GLU A 120 1.44 -15.88 3.98
CA GLU A 120 1.49 -14.69 3.13
C GLU A 120 2.85 -14.52 2.44
N THR A 121 3.96 -14.84 3.11
CA THR A 121 5.30 -14.80 2.50
C THR A 121 5.43 -15.76 1.33
N ARG A 122 4.84 -16.98 1.42
CA ARG A 122 4.82 -17.93 0.31
C ARG A 122 3.92 -17.45 -0.83
N LEU A 123 2.75 -16.89 -0.50
CA LEU A 123 1.86 -16.27 -1.47
C LEU A 123 2.59 -15.17 -2.24
N ASP A 124 3.22 -14.23 -1.53
CA ASP A 124 3.97 -13.12 -2.12
C ASP A 124 5.07 -13.65 -3.05
N THR A 125 5.92 -14.56 -2.56
CA THR A 125 7.01 -15.18 -3.32
C THR A 125 6.53 -15.78 -4.65
N GLU A 126 5.37 -16.46 -4.65
CA GLU A 126 4.83 -17.08 -5.85
C GLU A 126 4.15 -16.07 -6.79
N CYS A 127 3.59 -14.98 -6.25
CA CYS A 127 3.02 -13.88 -7.02
C CYS A 127 4.10 -12.95 -7.63
N THR A 128 5.26 -12.81 -6.98
CA THR A 128 6.30 -11.83 -7.34
C THR A 128 6.63 -11.81 -8.83
N PRO A 129 6.91 -12.94 -9.51
CA PRO A 129 7.25 -12.89 -10.93
C PRO A 129 6.15 -12.27 -11.81
N TYR A 130 4.88 -12.49 -11.46
CA TYR A 130 3.74 -11.95 -12.21
C TYR A 130 3.49 -10.48 -11.86
N LEU A 131 3.73 -10.08 -10.60
CA LEU A 131 3.69 -8.68 -10.18
C LEU A 131 4.79 -7.87 -10.88
N ASP A 132 6.01 -8.41 -10.98
CA ASP A 132 7.11 -7.80 -11.72
C ASP A 132 6.77 -7.62 -13.21
N ALA A 133 6.15 -8.63 -13.83
CA ALA A 133 5.66 -8.54 -15.20
C ALA A 133 4.61 -7.42 -15.38
N LEU A 134 3.71 -7.21 -14.40
CA LEU A 134 2.77 -6.09 -14.41
C LEU A 134 3.48 -4.74 -14.23
N LEU A 135 4.45 -4.67 -13.31
CA LEU A 135 5.20 -3.43 -13.05
C LEU A 135 6.02 -2.97 -14.27
N ALA A 136 6.54 -3.92 -15.05
CA ALA A 136 7.25 -3.67 -16.31
C ALA A 136 6.35 -3.18 -17.46
N GLY A 137 5.03 -3.45 -17.37
CA GLY A 137 4.05 -3.12 -18.39
C GLY A 137 3.63 -1.64 -18.44
N ASP A 138 2.47 -1.41 -19.06
CA ASP A 138 1.89 -0.07 -19.17
C ASP A 138 1.41 0.42 -17.80
N PRO A 139 2.02 1.48 -17.24
CA PRO A 139 1.62 1.97 -15.94
C PRO A 139 0.21 2.57 -15.93
N GLN A 140 -0.35 3.02 -17.07
CA GLN A 140 -1.68 3.67 -17.08
C GLN A 140 -2.84 2.68 -16.94
N HIS A 141 -2.63 1.44 -17.40
CA HIS A 141 -3.66 0.41 -17.41
C HIS A 141 -3.18 -0.87 -16.74
N ARG A 142 -2.20 -0.77 -15.84
CA ARG A 142 -1.49 -1.90 -15.24
C ARG A 142 -2.43 -2.90 -14.58
N TYR A 143 -3.50 -2.42 -13.95
CA TYR A 143 -4.45 -3.21 -13.20
C TYR A 143 -5.86 -3.20 -13.80
N SER A 144 -5.97 -2.83 -15.08
CA SER A 144 -7.21 -2.90 -15.84
C SER A 144 -7.53 -4.34 -16.24
N HIS A 145 -8.66 -4.83 -15.74
CA HIS A 145 -9.20 -6.16 -16.03
C HIS A 145 -10.73 -6.10 -16.04
N PRO A 146 -11.45 -6.83 -16.92
CA PRO A 146 -12.92 -6.76 -16.97
C PRO A 146 -13.58 -7.29 -15.68
N THR A 147 -13.07 -8.37 -15.10
CA THR A 147 -13.59 -8.99 -13.88
C THR A 147 -13.14 -8.25 -12.62
N GLU A 148 -14.10 -7.74 -11.84
CA GLU A 148 -13.85 -7.03 -10.58
C GLU A 148 -13.13 -7.89 -9.54
N THR A 149 -13.58 -9.12 -9.32
CA THR A 149 -12.94 -10.03 -8.36
C THR A 149 -11.46 -10.28 -8.67
N ILE A 150 -11.07 -10.33 -9.95
CA ILE A 150 -9.64 -10.45 -10.31
C ILE A 150 -8.87 -9.18 -9.92
N ARG A 151 -9.43 -7.99 -10.15
CA ARG A 151 -8.81 -6.72 -9.71
C ARG A 151 -8.63 -6.68 -8.20
N GLU A 152 -9.63 -7.10 -7.43
CA GLU A 152 -9.56 -7.15 -5.96
C GLU A 152 -8.45 -8.09 -5.47
N GLN A 153 -8.37 -9.31 -6.03
CA GLN A 153 -7.34 -10.29 -5.67
C GLN A 153 -5.93 -9.78 -6.03
N VAL A 154 -5.77 -9.18 -7.20
CA VAL A 154 -4.49 -8.57 -7.62
C VAL A 154 -4.12 -7.42 -6.70
N PHE A 155 -5.06 -6.52 -6.39
CA PHE A 155 -4.75 -5.39 -5.53
C PHE A 155 -4.32 -5.82 -4.13
N ALA A 156 -4.97 -6.83 -3.58
CA ALA A 156 -4.60 -7.35 -2.29
C ALA A 156 -3.23 -8.08 -2.35
N ALA A 157 -2.82 -8.66 -3.48
CA ALA A 157 -1.47 -9.17 -3.67
C ALA A 157 -0.43 -8.03 -3.78
N VAL A 158 -0.74 -6.96 -4.52
CA VAL A 158 0.10 -5.75 -4.59
C VAL A 158 0.37 -5.17 -3.20
N ARG A 159 -0.67 -5.02 -2.38
CA ARG A 159 -0.53 -4.47 -1.02
C ARG A 159 0.32 -5.36 -0.10
N LEU A 160 0.17 -6.68 -0.23
CA LEU A 160 1.04 -7.63 0.44
C LEU A 160 2.49 -7.47 -0.03
N HIS A 161 2.73 -7.36 -1.34
CA HIS A 161 4.06 -7.17 -1.90
C HIS A 161 4.75 -5.89 -1.41
N ILE A 162 3.99 -4.79 -1.31
CA ILE A 162 4.48 -3.53 -0.69
C ILE A 162 4.93 -3.76 0.75
N SER A 163 4.17 -4.52 1.53
CA SER A 163 4.47 -4.83 2.93
C SER A 163 5.73 -5.68 3.05
N ARG A 164 5.89 -6.68 2.18
CA ARG A 164 7.05 -7.57 2.17
C ARG A 164 8.32 -6.85 1.71
N GLY A 165 8.21 -5.97 0.72
CA GLY A 165 9.29 -5.07 0.33
C GLY A 165 9.72 -4.16 1.48
N ALA A 166 8.76 -3.58 2.20
CA ALA A 166 9.04 -2.78 3.39
C ALA A 166 9.75 -3.58 4.49
N LEU A 167 9.27 -4.79 4.80
CA LEU A 167 9.89 -5.69 5.78
C LEU A 167 11.33 -6.07 5.38
N ALA A 168 11.57 -6.34 4.10
CA ALA A 168 12.90 -6.69 3.59
C ALA A 168 13.92 -5.54 3.71
N ARG A 169 13.49 -4.30 3.97
CA ARG A 169 14.36 -3.15 4.21
C ARG A 169 14.65 -2.89 5.69
N VAL A 170 14.03 -3.62 6.60
CA VAL A 170 14.31 -3.49 8.04
C VAL A 170 15.76 -3.90 8.32
N GLY A 171 16.48 -3.09 9.08
CA GLY A 171 17.88 -3.33 9.44
C GLY A 171 18.91 -2.97 8.35
N HIS A 172 18.48 -2.52 7.17
CA HIS A 172 19.40 -2.05 6.13
C HIS A 172 19.95 -0.65 6.45
N ALA A 173 21.28 -0.53 6.50
CA ALA A 173 21.97 0.72 6.87
C ALA A 173 21.72 1.89 5.90
N ASP A 174 21.34 1.59 4.65
CA ASP A 174 21.09 2.56 3.58
C ASP A 174 19.60 2.85 3.35
N ALA A 175 18.69 2.27 4.16
CA ALA A 175 17.24 2.34 3.91
C ALA A 175 16.70 3.78 3.87
N GLU A 176 17.19 4.68 4.73
CA GLU A 176 16.77 6.09 4.69
C GLU A 176 17.27 6.81 3.43
N ALA A 177 18.55 6.64 3.09
CA ALA A 177 19.15 7.30 1.93
C ALA A 177 18.47 6.85 0.63
N GLU A 178 18.25 5.54 0.48
CA GLU A 178 17.52 4.98 -0.66
C GLU A 178 16.07 5.47 -0.69
N ALA A 179 15.37 5.50 0.44
CA ALA A 179 13.99 5.96 0.49
C ALA A 179 13.87 7.42 0.06
N ARG A 180 14.78 8.30 0.49
CA ARG A 180 14.77 9.72 0.09
C ARG A 180 15.04 9.88 -1.40
N ASP A 181 16.04 9.17 -1.92
CA ASP A 181 16.43 9.20 -3.33
C ASP A 181 15.28 8.70 -4.23
N ARG A 182 14.77 7.50 -3.97
CA ARG A 182 13.70 6.88 -4.77
C ARG A 182 12.37 7.60 -4.66
N ALA A 183 12.08 8.18 -3.50
CA ALA A 183 10.89 8.97 -3.33
C ALA A 183 10.97 10.33 -4.05
N ASN A 184 12.18 10.74 -4.47
CA ASN A 184 12.48 12.10 -4.91
C ASN A 184 12.02 13.14 -3.86
N LEU A 185 12.19 12.80 -2.58
CA LEU A 185 11.83 13.63 -1.44
C LEU A 185 13.12 14.11 -0.77
N HIS A 186 13.65 15.21 -1.30
CA HIS A 186 14.83 15.87 -0.77
C HIS A 186 14.48 16.81 0.40
N GLY A 187 15.44 17.04 1.31
CA GLY A 187 15.29 17.98 2.42
C GLY A 187 14.62 17.39 3.66
N ASP A 188 13.87 18.23 4.39
CA ASP A 188 13.35 17.95 5.75
C ASP A 188 12.08 17.09 5.81
N ALA A 189 11.67 16.48 4.69
CA ALA A 189 10.53 15.58 4.68
C ALA A 189 10.74 14.42 5.69
N ALA A 190 9.69 14.07 6.43
CA ALA A 190 9.74 13.00 7.40
C ALA A 190 10.04 11.67 6.69
N TRP A 191 11.14 11.02 7.03
CA TRP A 191 11.59 9.84 6.28
C TRP A 191 10.65 8.63 6.45
N CYS A 192 9.81 8.59 7.49
CA CYS A 192 8.76 7.59 7.64
C CYS A 192 7.78 7.60 6.44
N GLY A 193 7.40 8.80 5.98
CA GLY A 193 6.57 8.99 4.80
C GLY A 193 7.30 8.66 3.50
N ALA A 194 8.57 9.07 3.38
CA ALA A 194 9.41 8.72 2.23
C ALA A 194 9.64 7.21 2.10
N PHE A 195 9.83 6.52 3.22
CA PHE A 195 9.94 5.08 3.28
C PHE A 195 8.65 4.42 2.79
N ALA A 196 7.50 4.75 3.40
CA ALA A 196 6.21 4.19 2.99
C ALA A 196 5.92 4.41 1.50
N TYR A 197 6.16 5.62 0.99
CA TYR A 197 6.01 5.92 -0.43
C TYR A 197 6.97 5.11 -1.31
N THR A 198 8.23 4.99 -0.93
CA THR A 198 9.23 4.23 -1.70
C THR A 198 8.82 2.78 -1.87
N GLN A 199 8.28 2.16 -0.81
CA GLN A 199 7.80 0.78 -0.88
C GLN A 199 6.55 0.69 -1.77
N ALA A 200 5.58 1.58 -1.57
CA ALA A 200 4.38 1.65 -2.41
C ALA A 200 4.69 1.87 -3.90
N ARG A 201 5.70 2.70 -4.20
CA ARG A 201 6.16 2.97 -5.56
C ARG A 201 6.95 1.81 -6.15
N THR A 202 7.91 1.28 -5.43
CA THR A 202 8.82 0.23 -5.94
C THR A 202 8.07 -1.07 -6.17
N HIS A 203 7.19 -1.45 -5.23
CA HIS A 203 6.52 -2.75 -5.22
C HIS A 203 5.07 -2.70 -5.71
N GLY A 204 4.41 -1.55 -5.63
CA GLY A 204 3.05 -1.37 -6.16
C GLY A 204 2.99 -0.54 -7.42
N GLY A 205 4.03 0.22 -7.75
CA GLY A 205 4.01 1.15 -8.87
C GLY A 205 3.19 2.42 -8.62
N MET A 206 3.03 2.82 -7.35
CA MET A 206 2.34 4.06 -6.93
C MET A 206 2.72 5.26 -7.80
N ASP A 207 1.73 6.03 -8.23
CA ASP A 207 1.94 7.21 -9.08
C ASP A 207 2.89 8.21 -8.39
N PRO A 208 3.92 8.73 -9.09
CA PRO A 208 4.74 9.87 -8.66
C PRO A 208 3.96 11.07 -8.09
N HIS A 209 2.72 11.25 -8.52
CA HIS A 209 1.80 12.25 -8.02
C HIS A 209 1.69 12.27 -6.49
N TRP A 210 1.62 11.08 -5.86
CA TRP A 210 1.35 10.95 -4.42
C TRP A 210 2.56 11.24 -3.54
N ALA A 211 3.75 11.40 -4.13
CA ALA A 211 4.99 11.58 -3.40
C ALA A 211 4.93 12.78 -2.43
N SER A 212 4.33 13.89 -2.85
CA SER A 212 4.24 15.10 -2.03
C SER A 212 3.28 14.95 -0.84
N GLN A 213 2.17 14.24 -1.03
CA GLN A 213 1.16 13.99 0.00
C GLN A 213 1.70 13.02 1.04
N MET A 214 2.56 12.09 0.63
CA MET A 214 3.21 11.12 1.52
C MET A 214 4.32 11.72 2.39
N GLN A 215 4.71 12.99 2.21
CA GLN A 215 5.72 13.65 3.05
C GLN A 215 5.27 13.90 4.49
N GLY A 216 3.96 13.90 4.75
CA GLY A 216 3.41 14.19 6.06
C GLY A 216 2.01 13.63 6.25
N THR A 217 1.66 13.37 7.51
CA THR A 217 0.39 12.71 7.88
C THR A 217 -0.84 13.48 7.40
N GLY A 218 -0.82 14.82 7.48
CA GLY A 218 -1.90 15.67 6.97
C GLY A 218 -2.14 15.53 5.46
N GLY A 219 -1.08 15.38 4.66
CA GLY A 219 -1.19 15.18 3.22
C GLY A 219 -1.82 13.83 2.89
N ILE A 220 -1.40 12.76 3.57
CA ILE A 220 -1.98 11.42 3.46
C ILE A 220 -3.46 11.44 3.84
N MET A 221 -3.81 12.04 4.98
CA MET A 221 -5.21 12.15 5.43
C MET A 221 -6.07 12.89 4.41
N SER A 222 -5.59 14.02 3.89
CA SER A 222 -6.30 14.76 2.83
C SER A 222 -6.51 13.90 1.59
N ALA A 223 -5.47 13.24 1.11
CA ALA A 223 -5.55 12.41 -0.09
C ALA A 223 -6.50 11.21 0.09
N LEU A 224 -6.40 10.47 1.20
CA LEU A 224 -7.24 9.31 1.46
C LEU A 224 -8.72 9.66 1.69
N ASN A 225 -9.01 10.84 2.25
CA ASN A 225 -10.39 11.32 2.46
C ASN A 225 -10.98 12.08 1.25
N TYR A 226 -10.26 12.22 0.13
CA TYR A 226 -10.65 13.09 -0.99
C TYR A 226 -10.91 14.56 -0.59
N HIS A 227 -10.32 15.03 0.51
CA HIS A 227 -10.63 16.34 1.08
C HIS A 227 -9.44 17.31 1.02
N GLY A 228 -9.75 18.55 0.63
CA GLY A 228 -8.80 19.66 0.58
C GLY A 228 -8.15 19.84 -0.79
N VAL A 229 -7.51 21.00 -0.97
CA VAL A 229 -6.87 21.42 -2.24
C VAL A 229 -5.80 20.40 -2.71
N MET A 230 -5.19 19.69 -1.76
CA MET A 230 -4.13 18.71 -2.01
C MET A 230 -4.64 17.32 -2.43
N ALA A 231 -5.94 17.03 -2.27
CA ALA A 231 -6.52 15.72 -2.58
C ALA A 231 -6.94 15.55 -4.04
N GLN A 232 -6.88 16.64 -4.82
CA GLN A 232 -7.14 16.77 -6.25
C GLN A 232 -8.39 16.07 -6.75
N THR A 233 -9.40 16.89 -6.99
CA THR A 233 -10.74 16.43 -7.31
C THR A 233 -10.89 15.96 -8.75
N TRP A 234 -9.84 16.00 -9.60
CA TRP A 234 -9.93 15.69 -11.03
C TRP A 234 -8.76 14.89 -11.59
N ILE A 235 -9.11 13.91 -12.44
CA ILE A 235 -8.23 13.02 -13.17
C ILE A 235 -8.61 13.03 -14.65
N TRP A 236 -7.63 13.05 -15.56
CA TRP A 236 -7.86 13.00 -17.00
C TRP A 236 -7.77 11.55 -17.48
N ILE A 237 -8.90 11.01 -17.92
CA ILE A 237 -9.06 9.62 -18.36
C ILE A 237 -9.82 9.63 -19.68
N ASP A 238 -9.37 8.84 -20.66
CA ASP A 238 -10.07 8.61 -21.93
C ASP A 238 -10.56 9.91 -22.60
N GLY A 239 -9.71 10.93 -22.63
CA GLY A 239 -9.98 12.20 -23.31
C GLY A 239 -10.90 13.17 -22.56
N HIS A 240 -11.22 12.94 -21.29
CA HIS A 240 -12.02 13.86 -20.49
C HIS A 240 -11.55 13.96 -19.04
N TRP A 241 -11.99 15.02 -18.35
CA TRP A 241 -11.80 15.17 -16.91
C TRP A 241 -12.93 14.46 -16.17
N GLU A 242 -12.58 13.59 -15.22
CA GLU A 242 -13.50 12.93 -14.30
C GLU A 242 -13.13 13.29 -12.86
N ALA A 243 -14.12 13.34 -11.96
CA ALA A 243 -13.84 13.56 -10.56
C ALA A 243 -13.11 12.35 -9.97
N LEU A 244 -12.00 12.55 -9.27
CA LEU A 244 -11.13 11.45 -8.82
C LEU A 244 -11.86 10.43 -7.95
N GLU A 245 -12.71 10.89 -7.02
CA GLU A 245 -13.53 10.00 -6.20
C GLU A 245 -14.54 9.20 -7.05
N ALA A 246 -15.18 9.83 -8.03
CA ALA A 246 -16.13 9.17 -8.91
C ALA A 246 -15.43 8.09 -9.74
N TYR A 247 -14.25 8.40 -10.28
CA TYR A 247 -13.40 7.45 -11.00
C TYR A 247 -13.06 6.24 -10.13
N HIS A 248 -12.55 6.45 -8.91
CA HIS A 248 -12.21 5.36 -7.99
C HIS A 248 -13.40 4.48 -7.61
N ARG A 249 -14.58 5.09 -7.38
CA ARG A 249 -15.82 4.34 -7.13
C ARG A 249 -16.24 3.51 -8.34
N ARG A 250 -16.17 4.08 -9.55
CA ARG A 250 -16.47 3.37 -10.80
C ARG A 250 -15.54 2.18 -11.06
N MET A 251 -14.28 2.29 -10.64
CA MET A 251 -13.30 1.20 -10.73
C MET A 251 -13.50 0.09 -9.68
N GLY A 252 -14.42 0.29 -8.71
CA GLY A 252 -14.64 -0.63 -7.59
C GLY A 252 -13.53 -0.57 -6.53
N SER A 253 -12.77 0.53 -6.48
CA SER A 253 -11.62 0.68 -5.58
C SER A 253 -11.57 2.09 -4.99
N PRO A 254 -12.54 2.49 -4.15
CA PRO A 254 -12.45 3.75 -3.44
C PRO A 254 -11.24 3.74 -2.48
N ARG A 255 -10.59 4.89 -2.31
CA ARG A 255 -9.77 5.14 -1.12
C ARG A 255 -10.63 5.03 0.13
N LEU A 256 -10.01 4.54 1.19
CA LEU A 256 -10.62 4.41 2.50
C LEU A 256 -9.72 5.07 3.54
N TYR A 257 -10.34 5.72 4.52
CA TYR A 257 -9.66 6.21 5.71
C TYR A 257 -10.62 6.16 6.88
N GLU A 258 -10.18 5.55 7.98
CA GLU A 258 -10.95 5.46 9.20
C GLU A 258 -10.06 5.82 10.39
N THR A 259 -10.53 6.74 11.23
CA THR A 259 -9.88 7.04 12.51
C THR A 259 -10.12 5.90 13.48
N VAL A 260 -9.09 5.53 14.24
CA VAL A 260 -9.15 4.40 15.18
C VAL A 260 -9.16 4.94 16.60
N ASP A 261 -10.31 4.82 17.26
CA ASP A 261 -10.44 5.14 18.68
C ASP A 261 -10.15 3.89 19.54
N ARG A 262 -10.98 2.85 19.41
CA ARG A 262 -10.79 1.54 20.05
C ARG A 262 -11.24 0.40 19.13
N GLY A 263 -10.47 -0.67 19.11
CA GLY A 263 -10.72 -1.83 18.27
C GLY A 263 -10.31 -1.60 16.82
N PRO A 264 -10.38 -2.64 15.97
CA PRO A 264 -10.10 -2.49 14.55
C PRO A 264 -11.18 -1.65 13.84
N PRO A 265 -10.81 -0.92 12.76
CA PRO A 265 -11.76 -0.19 11.95
C PRO A 265 -12.73 -1.14 11.23
N ALA A 266 -13.93 -0.66 10.91
CA ALA A 266 -14.96 -1.44 10.23
C ALA A 266 -14.52 -1.88 8.81
N MET A 267 -13.70 -1.08 8.14
CA MET A 267 -13.11 -1.43 6.84
C MET A 267 -12.11 -2.61 6.87
N GLY A 268 -11.78 -3.11 8.06
CA GLY A 268 -10.73 -4.11 8.29
C GLY A 268 -9.33 -3.58 7.99
N ILE A 269 -8.32 -4.33 8.42
CA ILE A 269 -6.90 -4.00 8.20
C ILE A 269 -6.27 -5.11 7.40
N HIS A 270 -5.50 -4.73 6.39
CA HIS A 270 -4.79 -5.67 5.54
C HIS A 270 -3.32 -5.26 5.40
N PRO A 271 -2.43 -6.20 5.03
CA PRO A 271 -1.09 -5.84 4.59
C PRO A 271 -1.16 -4.73 3.55
N GLY A 272 -0.30 -3.73 3.68
CA GLY A 272 -0.08 -2.62 2.74
C GLY A 272 -0.99 -1.41 2.97
N ASP A 273 -1.94 -1.51 3.91
CA ASP A 273 -2.69 -0.34 4.37
C ASP A 273 -1.72 0.63 5.08
N ILE A 274 -1.95 1.94 4.92
CA ILE A 274 -1.20 2.98 5.63
C ILE A 274 -1.76 3.11 7.04
N VAL A 275 -0.87 3.06 8.03
CA VAL A 275 -1.19 3.22 9.44
C VAL A 275 -0.56 4.52 9.93
N LEU A 276 -1.41 5.46 10.31
CA LEU A 276 -1.01 6.72 10.90
C LEU A 276 -0.94 6.56 12.42
N LYS A 277 0.24 6.78 12.98
CA LYS A 277 0.48 6.71 14.42
C LYS A 277 0.62 8.11 14.99
N ASP A 278 0.18 8.23 16.23
CA ASP A 278 0.44 9.38 17.08
C ASP A 278 1.42 8.94 18.17
N ASN A 279 2.67 9.24 17.91
CA ASN A 279 3.77 9.07 18.81
C ASN A 279 3.99 10.30 19.68
N ASN A 280 3.18 11.36 19.62
CA ASN A 280 3.50 12.59 20.33
C ASN A 280 2.46 13.01 21.35
N PHE A 281 1.54 12.14 21.78
CA PHE A 281 0.50 12.44 22.78
C PHE A 281 -0.58 13.41 22.24
N GLY A 282 -0.77 13.45 20.92
CA GLY A 282 -1.57 14.46 20.25
C GLY A 282 -3.04 14.08 20.07
N MET A 283 -3.76 14.96 19.38
CA MET A 283 -4.98 14.59 18.67
C MET A 283 -4.72 14.32 17.19
N GLN A 284 -3.46 14.38 16.76
CA GLN A 284 -3.06 14.31 15.36
C GLN A 284 -1.91 13.31 15.22
N PRO A 285 -1.88 12.53 14.13
CA PRO A 285 -0.79 11.63 13.86
C PRO A 285 0.47 12.40 13.46
N ASP A 286 1.63 11.88 13.83
CA ASP A 286 2.95 12.42 13.52
C ASP A 286 3.87 11.38 12.86
N HIS A 287 3.36 10.18 12.60
CA HIS A 287 4.14 9.07 12.07
C HIS A 287 3.35 8.22 11.08
N ILE A 288 4.05 7.71 10.07
CA ILE A 288 3.48 6.98 8.93
C ILE A 288 4.16 5.63 8.86
N THR A 289 3.35 4.57 8.83
CA THR A 289 3.82 3.19 8.79
C THR A 289 2.93 2.40 7.83
N THR A 290 3.39 1.22 7.42
CA THR A 290 2.65 0.27 6.59
C THR A 290 2.23 -0.92 7.45
N ALA A 291 0.98 -1.34 7.35
CA ALA A 291 0.51 -2.56 8.00
C ALA A 291 1.20 -3.79 7.37
N LEU A 292 1.76 -4.67 8.19
CA LEU A 292 2.34 -5.95 7.77
C LEU A 292 1.36 -7.10 7.90
N ALA A 293 0.69 -7.18 9.04
CA ALA A 293 -0.24 -8.25 9.37
C ALA A 293 -1.23 -7.78 10.45
N PHE A 294 -2.42 -8.37 10.43
CA PHE A 294 -3.44 -8.16 11.46
C PHE A 294 -4.22 -9.45 11.70
N ASP A 295 -4.33 -9.88 12.95
CA ASP A 295 -4.97 -11.16 13.32
C ASP A 295 -6.39 -11.00 13.88
N GLY A 296 -6.97 -9.81 13.80
CA GLY A 296 -8.26 -9.47 14.41
C GLY A 296 -8.11 -8.70 15.73
N ARG A 297 -6.92 -8.68 16.33
CA ARG A 297 -6.62 -7.94 17.56
C ARG A 297 -5.30 -7.17 17.49
N PHE A 298 -4.24 -7.85 17.09
CA PHE A 298 -2.89 -7.31 17.07
C PHE A 298 -2.50 -6.89 15.66
N LEU A 299 -2.04 -5.64 15.54
CA LEU A 299 -1.54 -5.05 14.31
C LEU A 299 -0.01 -4.98 14.33
N THR A 300 0.63 -5.63 13.37
CA THR A 300 2.07 -5.47 13.13
C THR A 300 2.28 -4.47 12.00
N THR A 301 3.23 -3.56 12.17
CA THR A 301 3.54 -2.52 11.18
C THR A 301 5.04 -2.48 10.90
N VAL A 302 5.40 -1.83 9.79
CA VAL A 302 6.77 -1.42 9.49
C VAL A 302 6.76 0.02 9.02
N GLY A 303 7.71 0.82 9.49
CA GLY A 303 7.86 2.20 9.07
C GLY A 303 9.29 2.68 9.16
N GLY A 304 9.56 3.73 8.39
CA GLY A 304 10.79 4.47 8.61
C GLY A 304 10.75 5.17 9.97
N ASN A 305 11.88 5.21 10.66
CA ASN A 305 12.11 5.86 11.95
C ASN A 305 11.44 5.15 13.14
N GLU A 306 10.95 3.92 12.93
CA GLU A 306 10.52 3.07 14.02
C GLU A 306 11.75 2.56 14.77
N GLY A 307 11.94 2.99 16.01
CA GLY A 307 13.03 2.49 16.87
C GLY A 307 14.19 3.43 17.14
N VAL A 308 14.21 4.65 16.58
CA VAL A 308 15.11 5.69 17.10
C VAL A 308 14.52 6.19 18.41
N GLY A 309 14.66 5.38 19.44
CA GLY A 309 14.41 5.81 20.81
C GLY A 309 15.28 7.02 21.05
N HIS A 310 14.66 8.19 21.22
CA HIS A 310 15.26 9.17 22.11
C HIS A 310 15.61 8.41 23.38
N ASN A 311 16.89 8.33 23.71
CA ASN A 311 17.35 7.84 25.00
C ASN A 311 16.51 8.56 26.05
N ARG A 312 15.51 7.87 26.58
CA ARG A 312 14.75 8.39 27.68
C ARG A 312 15.67 8.36 28.88
N SER A 313 15.54 9.38 29.72
CA SER A 313 16.28 9.49 30.97
C SER A 313 16.03 8.32 31.95
N ASP A 314 15.13 7.39 31.62
CA ASP A 314 14.86 6.16 32.37
C ASP A 314 15.72 4.95 31.91
N GLY A 315 16.55 5.09 30.87
CA GLY A 315 17.48 4.05 30.42
C GLY A 315 16.82 2.85 29.72
N VAL A 316 15.51 2.90 29.45
CA VAL A 316 14.82 1.79 28.76
C VAL A 316 14.93 1.97 27.25
N GLN A 317 15.94 1.35 26.67
CA GLN A 317 16.08 1.19 25.23
C GLN A 317 15.00 0.21 24.74
N ARG A 318 13.91 0.71 24.17
CA ARG A 318 12.96 -0.13 23.43
C ARG A 318 13.55 -0.33 22.03
N THR A 319 14.21 -1.45 21.82
CA THR A 319 14.57 -1.90 20.47
C THR A 319 13.28 -2.03 19.66
N SER A 320 13.36 -1.72 18.38
CA SER A 320 12.30 -1.82 17.36
C SER A 320 11.75 -3.23 17.12
N ASP A 321 12.06 -4.19 17.99
CA ASP A 321 11.76 -5.59 17.82
C ASP A 321 10.45 -5.90 18.57
N ASP A 322 9.46 -6.46 17.87
CA ASP A 322 8.21 -7.06 18.38
C ASP A 322 7.19 -6.14 19.07
N HIS A 323 6.59 -5.19 18.33
CA HIS A 323 5.38 -4.51 18.82
C HIS A 323 4.19 -4.72 17.90
N ALA A 324 3.62 -5.92 17.96
CA ALA A 324 2.23 -6.12 17.60
C ALA A 324 1.36 -5.23 18.52
N ILE A 325 0.62 -4.30 17.92
CA ILE A 325 -0.18 -3.29 18.63
C ILE A 325 -1.56 -3.88 18.91
N ASP A 326 -1.94 -4.04 20.18
CA ASP A 326 -3.30 -4.42 20.55
C ASP A 326 -4.26 -3.24 20.33
N LEU A 327 -5.08 -3.31 19.28
CA LEU A 327 -6.00 -2.22 18.94
C LEU A 327 -7.17 -2.08 19.92
N PHE A 328 -7.49 -3.13 20.70
CA PHE A 328 -8.49 -3.02 21.76
C PHE A 328 -7.95 -2.26 22.99
N GLN A 329 -6.62 -2.19 23.11
CA GLN A 329 -5.92 -1.38 24.10
C GLN A 329 -5.32 -0.10 23.50
N ASN A 330 -5.81 0.33 22.34
CA ASN A 330 -5.39 1.60 21.73
C ASN A 330 -5.67 2.76 22.73
N PRO A 331 -4.63 3.48 23.18
CA PRO A 331 -4.78 4.51 24.20
C PRO A 331 -5.59 5.69 23.66
N THR A 332 -6.27 6.43 24.55
CA THR A 332 -6.92 7.69 24.17
C THR A 332 -5.89 8.78 23.92
N ALA A 333 -6.21 9.74 23.05
CA ALA A 333 -5.46 11.00 22.99
C ALA A 333 -5.41 11.64 24.38
N ASN A 334 -4.25 12.16 24.78
CA ASN A 334 -4.03 12.77 26.09
C ASN A 334 -3.52 14.22 25.98
N ASP A 335 -3.88 14.90 24.89
CA ASP A 335 -3.52 16.29 24.62
C ASP A 335 -4.50 17.25 25.32
N ASN A 336 -4.07 17.96 26.38
CA ASN A 336 -4.82 19.08 26.92
C ASN A 336 -4.53 20.33 26.08
N ARG A 337 -5.38 20.58 25.07
CA ARG A 337 -5.30 21.82 24.28
C ARG A 337 -6.09 22.92 24.99
N ARG A 338 -5.40 23.89 25.56
CA ARG A 338 -6.02 25.13 26.08
C ARG A 338 -5.63 26.32 25.21
N ILE A 339 -6.51 27.30 25.11
CA ILE A 339 -6.14 28.61 24.57
C ILE A 339 -5.59 29.42 25.75
N ASP A 340 -4.39 29.95 25.62
CA ASP A 340 -3.86 30.94 26.54
C ASP A 340 -4.83 32.14 26.56
N PRO A 341 -5.48 32.44 27.69
CA PRO A 341 -6.43 33.55 27.75
C PRO A 341 -5.75 34.91 27.57
N THR A 342 -4.43 35.00 27.74
CA THR A 342 -3.64 36.23 27.66
C THR A 342 -3.12 36.47 26.24
N THR A 343 -2.67 35.41 25.56
CA THR A 343 -2.02 35.52 24.25
C THR A 343 -2.91 35.05 23.09
N GLY A 344 -4.01 34.34 23.37
CA GLY A 344 -4.86 33.73 22.36
C GLY A 344 -4.21 32.54 21.63
N HIS A 345 -2.97 32.18 21.96
CA HIS A 345 -2.28 31.05 21.35
C HIS A 345 -2.74 29.72 21.95
N ARG A 346 -2.74 28.66 21.12
CA ARG A 346 -2.98 27.29 21.60
C ARG A 346 -1.78 26.82 22.40
N ILE A 347 -1.94 26.63 23.71
CA ILE A 347 -0.97 25.95 24.57
C ILE A 347 -1.27 24.46 24.55
N ARG A 348 -0.21 23.69 24.31
CA ARG A 348 -0.21 22.25 24.40
C ARG A 348 0.36 21.83 25.75
N GLU A 349 -0.48 21.40 26.68
CA GLU A 349 -0.01 20.91 27.98
C GLU A 349 0.02 19.38 27.94
N VAL A 350 1.22 18.82 27.88
CA VAL A 350 1.43 17.36 27.93
C VAL A 350 1.47 16.95 29.39
N ASP A 351 0.53 16.10 29.81
CA ASP A 351 0.58 15.48 31.12
C ASP A 351 1.75 14.49 31.19
N ARG A 352 2.83 14.93 31.86
CA ARG A 352 4.07 14.15 32.01
C ARG A 352 3.93 12.96 32.97
N SER A 353 2.83 12.86 33.72
CA SER A 353 2.57 11.73 34.62
C SER A 353 2.03 10.50 33.88
N ILE A 354 1.58 10.65 32.63
CA ILE A 354 1.04 9.56 31.81
C ILE A 354 2.17 8.90 31.01
N THR A 355 2.35 7.59 31.19
CA THR A 355 3.30 6.79 30.41
C THR A 355 2.94 6.83 28.93
N LYS A 356 3.93 7.12 28.08
CA LYS A 356 3.77 7.19 26.62
C LYS A 356 3.50 5.82 26.01
N HIS A 357 2.34 5.67 25.40
CA HIS A 357 2.00 4.57 24.51
C HIS A 357 1.75 5.15 23.11
N SER A 358 2.35 4.54 22.08
CA SER A 358 2.01 4.86 20.69
C SER A 358 0.53 4.56 20.49
N ARG A 359 -0.17 5.46 19.80
CA ARG A 359 -1.58 5.30 19.43
C ARG A 359 -1.69 5.11 17.92
N VAL A 360 -2.51 4.16 17.49
CA VAL A 360 -2.96 4.14 16.08
C VAL A 360 -4.05 5.18 15.96
N HIS A 361 -3.77 6.25 15.22
CA HIS A 361 -4.72 7.35 15.02
C HIS A 361 -5.72 7.01 13.91
N GLY A 362 -5.25 6.41 12.83
CA GLY A 362 -6.09 6.09 11.68
C GLY A 362 -5.41 5.10 10.75
N ILE A 363 -6.23 4.41 9.98
CA ILE A 363 -5.81 3.44 8.98
C ILE A 363 -6.46 3.86 7.68
N GLY A 364 -5.70 3.78 6.58
CA GLY A 364 -6.28 4.03 5.28
C GLY A 364 -5.65 3.22 4.17
N ARG A 365 -6.40 3.16 3.07
CA ARG A 365 -6.13 2.30 1.93
C ARG A 365 -6.27 3.14 0.68
N TRP A 366 -5.22 3.14 -0.13
CA TRP A 366 -5.22 3.76 -1.44
C TRP A 366 -6.14 3.01 -2.41
N SER A 367 -6.58 3.68 -3.46
CA SER A 367 -7.22 3.01 -4.60
C SER A 367 -6.18 2.21 -5.37
N ILE A 368 -6.57 1.13 -6.03
CA ILE A 368 -5.73 0.46 -7.03
C ILE A 368 -5.30 1.42 -8.14
N ALA A 369 -6.15 2.40 -8.48
CA ALA A 369 -5.85 3.39 -9.50
C ALA A 369 -4.78 4.41 -9.05
N ASP A 370 -4.53 4.53 -7.75
CA ASP A 370 -3.40 5.33 -7.24
C ASP A 370 -2.04 4.67 -7.53
N TYR A 371 -2.06 3.41 -7.98
CA TYR A 371 -0.91 2.63 -8.45
C TYR A 371 -0.83 2.52 -9.98
N GLU A 372 -1.71 3.22 -10.68
CA GLU A 372 -1.63 3.45 -12.12
C GLU A 372 -1.15 4.87 -12.38
N ARG A 373 -0.57 5.11 -13.56
CA ARG A 373 -0.06 6.42 -13.94
C ARG A 373 -1.14 7.24 -14.61
N HIS A 374 -1.45 8.40 -14.06
CA HIS A 374 -2.50 9.27 -14.56
C HIS A 374 -2.06 10.73 -14.69
N VAL A 375 -2.90 11.52 -15.37
CA VAL A 375 -2.75 12.97 -15.42
C VAL A 375 -3.78 13.58 -14.47
N TYR A 376 -3.29 14.27 -13.45
CA TYR A 376 -4.12 14.95 -12.46
C TYR A 376 -4.19 16.45 -12.77
N SER A 377 -5.20 17.12 -12.21
CA SER A 377 -5.43 18.56 -12.43
C SER A 377 -4.32 19.50 -11.99
N VAL A 378 -3.36 19.08 -11.16
CA VAL A 378 -2.15 19.90 -10.89
C VAL A 378 -0.94 19.50 -11.72
N SER A 379 -1.04 18.46 -12.54
CA SER A 379 0.08 18.02 -13.38
C SER A 379 0.53 19.17 -14.27
N ARG A 380 1.85 19.34 -14.44
CA ARG A 380 2.40 20.39 -15.31
C ARG A 380 2.00 20.23 -16.78
N THR A 381 1.73 18.99 -17.18
CA THR A 381 1.34 18.61 -18.54
C THR A 381 -0.15 18.27 -18.55
N MET A 382 -1.01 19.29 -18.45
CA MET A 382 -2.45 19.12 -18.62
C MET A 382 -2.82 19.22 -20.10
N PRO A 383 -3.65 18.30 -20.64
CA PRO A 383 -4.16 18.41 -22.00
C PRO A 383 -5.13 19.58 -22.16
N THR A 384 -5.95 19.87 -21.14
CA THR A 384 -6.88 21.02 -21.06
C THR A 384 -7.17 21.38 -19.61
N ALA A 385 -7.76 22.54 -19.32
CA ALA A 385 -8.14 22.92 -17.96
C ALA A 385 -9.32 22.05 -17.44
N PRO A 386 -9.30 21.62 -16.16
CA PRO A 386 -10.42 20.90 -15.56
C PRO A 386 -11.66 21.81 -15.39
N PRO A 387 -12.88 21.24 -15.28
CA PRO A 387 -14.06 22.00 -14.92
C PRO A 387 -13.85 22.80 -13.63
N SER A 388 -14.38 24.03 -13.59
CA SER A 388 -14.31 24.85 -12.39
C SER A 388 -15.14 24.22 -11.26
N ASN A 389 -14.69 24.34 -10.00
CA ASN A 389 -15.40 23.77 -8.84
C ASN A 389 -16.88 24.20 -8.74
N GLY A 390 -17.24 25.37 -9.29
CA GLY A 390 -18.64 25.87 -9.34
C GLY A 390 -19.54 25.13 -10.34
N GLN A 391 -18.99 24.45 -11.35
CA GLN A 391 -19.76 23.64 -12.30
C GLN A 391 -20.09 22.24 -11.73
N VAL A 392 -19.40 21.82 -10.67
CA VAL A 392 -19.45 20.47 -10.08
C VAL A 392 -20.58 20.33 -9.08
N SER A 393 -20.84 21.37 -8.28
CA SER A 393 -21.94 21.37 -7.29
C SER A 393 -23.31 21.17 -7.95
N ARG A 394 -23.47 21.55 -9.23
CA ARG A 394 -24.68 21.25 -10.01
C ARG A 394 -24.74 19.79 -10.47
N ALA A 395 -23.63 19.23 -10.93
CA ALA A 395 -23.59 17.85 -11.45
C ALA A 395 -23.69 16.78 -10.36
N LEU A 396 -23.19 17.04 -9.15
CA LEU A 396 -23.31 16.14 -8.00
C LEU A 396 -24.63 16.33 -7.23
N GLY A 397 -25.16 17.56 -7.16
CA GLY A 397 -26.44 17.85 -6.51
C GLY A 397 -27.66 17.26 -7.23
N ASP A 398 -27.58 17.06 -8.56
CA ASP A 398 -28.65 16.44 -9.36
C ASP A 398 -28.66 14.90 -9.31
N ARG A 399 -27.65 14.25 -8.75
CA ARG A 399 -27.63 12.77 -8.57
C ARG A 399 -28.05 12.30 -7.18
N SER A 400 -28.26 13.23 -6.26
CA SER A 400 -28.75 12.99 -4.89
C SER A 400 -30.26 13.26 -4.72
N ARG A 401 -31.01 13.33 -5.82
CA ARG A 401 -32.48 13.45 -5.82
C ARG A 401 -33.14 12.25 -6.46
#